data_AF-A0AAU3N8X3-F1
#
_entry.id   AF-A0AAU3N8X3-F1
#
_cell.length_a   1.000
_cell.length_b   1.000
_cell.length_c   1.000
_cell.angle_alpha   90.00
_cell.angle_beta   90.00
_cell.angle_gamma   90.00
#
_symmetry.space_group_name_H-M   'P 1'
#
loop_
_entity.id
_entity.type
_entity.pdbx_description
1 polymer ?
#
loop_
_entity_poly.entity_id
_entity_poly.type
_entity_poly.pdbx_seq_one_letter_code
_entity_poly.pdbx_strand_id
1 'polypeptide(L)'
;MRQLVADAVDGPAFARQWLEERRRSMDAGERLGDGLTAALDEVFYALEDYSIDPTLRDEDDLTDEELRERVAHALCQSLTSTTQDRKAQASEH
;
A
#
# COMPACT_ATOMS: atom_id res chain seq x y z
N MET A 1 3.11 -4.48 -4.11
CA MET A 1 2.46 -4.78 -2.81
C MET A 1 2.43 -6.28 -2.50
N ARG A 2 1.75 -7.14 -3.28
CA ARG A 2 1.71 -8.60 -3.00
C ARG A 2 3.09 -9.28 -2.98
N GLN A 3 4.01 -8.85 -3.85
CA GLN A 3 5.39 -9.38 -3.87
C GLN A 3 6.14 -9.08 -2.57
N LEU A 4 5.98 -7.88 -1.98
CA LEU A 4 6.59 -7.54 -0.70
C LEU A 4 6.03 -8.43 0.42
N VAL A 5 4.70 -8.59 0.48
CA VAL A 5 4.02 -9.45 1.47
C VAL A 5 4.45 -10.92 1.35
N ALA A 6 4.74 -11.38 0.14
CA ALA A 6 5.26 -12.72 -0.13
C ALA A 6 6.78 -12.85 0.06
N ASP A 7 7.45 -11.80 0.53
CA ASP A 7 8.91 -11.71 0.68
C ASP A 7 9.69 -11.99 -0.62
N ALA A 8 9.07 -11.66 -1.77
CA ALA A 8 9.66 -11.86 -3.10
C ALA A 8 10.43 -10.64 -3.61
N VAL A 9 10.35 -9.51 -2.89
CA VAL A 9 11.08 -8.27 -3.16
C VAL A 9 11.40 -7.60 -1.81
N ASP A 10 12.57 -6.97 -1.71
CA ASP A 10 12.96 -6.23 -0.51
C ASP A 10 12.24 -4.87 -0.41
N GLY A 11 12.30 -4.25 0.77
CA GLY A 11 11.68 -2.96 1.05
C GLY A 11 12.14 -1.86 0.08
N PRO A 12 13.45 -1.67 -0.17
CA PRO A 12 13.92 -0.61 -1.03
C PRO A 12 13.51 -0.76 -2.50
N ALA A 13 13.51 -1.98 -3.06
CA ALA A 13 13.06 -2.19 -4.43
C ALA A 13 11.55 -2.03 -4.55
N PHE A 14 10.78 -2.49 -3.56
CA PHE A 14 9.35 -2.23 -3.50
C PHE A 14 9.04 -0.73 -3.47
N ALA A 15 9.68 0.04 -2.58
CA ALA A 15 9.43 1.47 -2.40
C ALA A 15 9.67 2.26 -3.70
N ARG A 16 10.80 2.01 -4.38
CA ARG A 16 11.13 2.66 -5.66
C ARG A 16 10.08 2.37 -6.73
N GLN A 17 9.74 1.09 -6.91
CA GLN A 17 8.77 0.69 -7.91
C GLN A 17 7.38 1.28 -7.62
N TRP A 18 6.95 1.22 -6.36
CA TRP A 18 5.62 1.68 -5.96
C TRP A 18 5.45 3.20 -6.15
N LEU A 19 6.46 4.01 -5.78
CA LEU A 19 6.42 5.46 -5.98
C LEU A 19 6.37 5.82 -7.46
N GLU A 20 7.10 5.10 -8.30
CA GLU A 20 7.06 5.29 -9.75
C GLU A 20 5.67 4.95 -10.33
N GLU A 21 5.11 3.80 -9.95
CA GLU A 21 3.79 3.35 -10.39
C GLU A 21 2.66 4.28 -9.92
N ARG A 22 2.68 4.72 -8.64
CA ARG A 22 1.67 5.65 -8.11
C ARG A 22 1.69 6.98 -8.86
N ARG A 23 2.88 7.53 -9.16
CA ARG A 23 2.98 8.75 -9.97
C ARG A 23 2.34 8.55 -11.34
N ARG A 24 2.66 7.47 -12.05
CA ARG A 24 2.08 7.18 -13.38
C ARG A 24 0.56 7.01 -13.33
N SER A 25 0.04 6.33 -12.32
CA SER A 25 -1.40 6.12 -12.12
C SER A 25 -2.13 7.44 -11.84
N MET A 26 -1.57 8.31 -10.99
CA MET A 26 -2.11 9.65 -10.73
C MET A 26 -2.11 10.52 -11.99
N ASP A 27 -1.02 10.52 -12.76
CA ASP A 27 -0.92 11.27 -14.02
C ASP A 27 -1.93 10.79 -15.07
N ALA A 28 -2.24 9.49 -15.07
CA ALA A 28 -3.23 8.89 -15.95
C ALA A 28 -4.69 9.14 -15.51
N GLY A 29 -4.90 9.61 -14.27
CA GLY A 29 -6.24 9.86 -13.72
C GLY A 29 -7.07 8.58 -13.52
N GLU A 30 -6.42 7.48 -13.16
CA GLU A 30 -7.09 6.20 -12.95
C GLU A 30 -8.15 6.29 -11.85
N ARG A 31 -9.36 5.78 -12.12
CA ARG A 31 -10.43 5.70 -11.12
C ARG A 31 -10.34 4.39 -10.37
N LEU A 32 -10.07 4.49 -9.07
CA LEU A 32 -9.99 3.36 -8.15
C LEU A 32 -11.21 3.35 -7.23
N GLY A 33 -11.59 2.17 -6.73
CA GLY A 33 -12.62 2.07 -5.69
C GLY A 33 -12.08 2.53 -4.34
N ASP A 34 -12.95 3.07 -3.49
CA ASP A 34 -12.57 3.74 -2.23
C ASP A 34 -11.69 2.86 -1.31
N GLY A 35 -12.00 1.57 -1.19
CA GLY A 35 -11.20 0.64 -0.39
C GLY A 35 -9.78 0.42 -0.92
N LEU A 36 -9.58 0.48 -2.24
CA LEU A 36 -8.23 0.38 -2.84
C LEU A 36 -7.49 1.72 -2.72
N THR A 37 -8.18 2.84 -2.88
CA THR A 37 -7.62 4.19 -2.68
C THR A 37 -7.08 4.33 -1.26
N ALA A 38 -7.88 3.97 -0.25
CA ALA A 38 -7.47 4.01 1.14
C ALA A 38 -6.22 3.15 1.40
N ALA A 39 -6.16 1.93 0.86
CA ALA A 39 -4.97 1.09 1.01
C ALA A 39 -3.72 1.68 0.33
N LEU A 40 -3.86 2.36 -0.81
CA LEU A 40 -2.73 3.03 -1.45
C LEU A 40 -2.26 4.25 -0.66
N ASP A 41 -3.16 4.97 0.01
CA ASP A 41 -2.77 6.07 0.88
C ASP A 41 -2.08 5.59 2.16
N GLU A 42 -2.55 4.50 2.77
CA GLU A 42 -1.84 3.86 3.90
C GLU A 42 -0.42 3.44 3.51
N VAL A 43 -0.23 2.88 2.31
CA VAL A 43 1.10 2.55 1.80
C VAL A 43 1.93 3.80 1.52
N PHE A 44 1.31 4.89 1.06
CA PHE A 44 2.01 6.17 0.90
C PHE A 44 2.57 6.66 2.23
N TYR A 45 1.75 6.72 3.27
CA TYR A 45 2.18 7.15 4.59
C TYR A 45 3.26 6.24 5.18
N ALA A 46 3.13 4.92 5.00
CA ALA A 46 4.18 3.99 5.42
C ALA A 46 5.53 4.24 4.72
N LEU A 47 5.52 4.73 3.48
CA LEU A 47 6.74 5.07 2.75
C LEU A 47 7.31 6.44 3.13
N GLU A 48 6.54 7.32 3.74
CA GLU A 48 7.06 8.57 4.33
C GLU A 48 7.92 8.28 5.57
N ASP A 49 7.57 7.23 6.32
CA ASP A 49 8.30 6.75 7.50
C ASP A 49 9.43 5.74 7.15
N TYR A 50 9.63 5.42 5.87
CA TYR A 50 10.59 4.38 5.43
C TYR A 50 11.77 4.95 4.64
N SER A 51 12.98 4.74 5.15
CA SER A 51 14.21 5.09 4.44
C SER A 51 14.60 4.07 3.37
N ILE A 52 14.42 4.46 2.10
CA ILE A 52 14.81 3.64 0.92
C ILE A 52 16.32 3.36 0.86
N ASP A 53 17.15 4.26 1.40
CA ASP A 53 18.57 4.03 1.59
C ASP A 53 18.83 3.59 3.04
N PRO A 54 19.19 2.31 3.28
CA PRO A 54 19.43 1.81 4.62
C PRO A 54 20.57 2.54 5.36
N THR A 55 21.47 3.21 4.63
CA THR A 55 22.57 3.98 5.22
C THR A 55 22.14 5.33 5.75
N LEU A 56 20.96 5.81 5.33
CA LEU A 56 20.33 7.05 5.80
C LEU A 56 19.21 6.80 6.80
N ARG A 57 18.97 5.53 7.18
CA ARG A 57 17.89 5.14 8.07
C ARG A 57 18.15 5.63 9.50
N ASP A 58 17.18 6.36 10.04
CA ASP A 58 17.15 6.79 11.45
C ASP A 58 16.56 5.69 12.36
N GLU A 59 16.67 5.85 13.68
CA GLU A 59 16.17 4.86 14.66
C GLU A 59 14.64 4.72 14.60
N ASP A 60 13.93 5.82 14.29
CA ASP A 60 12.47 5.89 14.21
C ASP A 60 11.91 5.45 12.84
N ASP A 61 12.77 5.26 11.83
CA ASP A 61 12.36 4.83 10.50
C ASP A 61 11.97 3.35 10.47
N LEU A 62 10.99 3.04 9.63
CA LEU A 62 10.52 1.68 9.43
C LEU A 62 11.62 0.75 8.93
N THR A 63 11.60 -0.46 9.47
CA THR A 63 12.31 -1.59 8.91
C THR A 63 11.54 -2.20 7.73
N ASP A 64 12.22 -3.01 6.92
CA ASP A 64 11.59 -3.78 5.85
C ASP A 64 10.46 -4.68 6.35
N GLU A 65 10.59 -5.24 7.56
CA GLU A 65 9.55 -6.06 8.18
C GLU A 65 8.33 -5.23 8.55
N GLU A 66 8.52 -4.09 9.22
CA GLU A 66 7.42 -3.21 9.62
C GLU A 66 6.70 -2.60 8.40
N LEU A 67 7.45 -2.30 7.33
CA LEU A 67 6.87 -1.91 6.06
C LEU A 67 6.01 -3.04 5.47
N ARG A 68 6.51 -4.29 5.48
CA ARG A 68 5.76 -5.46 5.01
C ARG A 68 4.48 -5.66 5.80
N GLU A 69 4.53 -5.58 7.12
CA GLU A 69 3.37 -5.72 8.00
C GLU A 69 2.31 -4.64 7.72
N ARG A 70 2.72 -3.37 7.59
CA ARG A 70 1.81 -2.27 7.22
C ARG A 70 1.15 -2.50 5.86
N VAL A 71 1.92 -2.89 4.86
CA VAL A 71 1.39 -3.19 3.50
C VAL A 71 0.42 -4.37 3.53
N ALA A 72 0.73 -5.42 4.31
CA ALA A 72 -0.17 -6.56 4.49
C ALA A 72 -1.49 -6.15 5.16
N HIS A 73 -1.41 -5.29 6.17
CA HIS A 73 -2.57 -4.76 6.88
C HIS A 73 -3.47 -3.92 5.96
N ALA A 74 -2.89 -2.98 5.20
CA ALA A 74 -3.61 -2.15 4.24
C ALA A 74 -4.36 -2.98 3.18
N LEU A 75 -3.70 -4.03 2.65
CA LEU A 75 -4.34 -4.95 1.72
C LEU A 75 -5.52 -5.70 2.37
N CYS A 76 -5.36 -6.17 3.60
CA CYS A 76 -6.43 -6.87 4.33
C CYS A 76 -7.66 -5.96 4.51
N GLN A 77 -7.47 -4.69 4.88
CA GLN A 77 -8.56 -3.72 5.03
C GLN A 77 -9.27 -3.42 3.70
N SER A 78 -8.54 -3.31 2.58
CA SER A 78 -9.17 -3.06 1.27
C SER A 78 -10.16 -4.16 0.86
N LEU A 79 -9.86 -5.41 1.22
CA LEU A 79 -10.68 -6.59 0.89
C LEU A 79 -11.95 -6.66 1.74
N THR A 80 -11.88 -6.24 3.01
CA THR A 80 -13.05 -6.18 3.89
C THR A 80 -13.97 -5.03 3.51
N SER A 81 -13.43 -3.87 3.15
CA SER A 81 -14.18 -2.70 2.66
C SER A 81 -14.92 -3.01 1.34
N THR A 82 -14.25 -3.66 0.38
CA THR A 82 -14.87 -4.10 -0.88
C THR A 82 -16.03 -5.09 -0.66
N THR A 83 -15.94 -5.93 0.39
CA THR A 83 -16.99 -6.90 0.72
C THR A 83 -18.21 -6.20 1.34
N GLN A 84 -18.01 -5.13 2.11
CA GLN A 84 -19.07 -4.36 2.74
C GLN A 84 -19.86 -3.53 1.72
N ASP A 85 -19.20 -2.89 0.76
CA ASP A 85 -19.84 -2.14 -0.32
C ASP A 85 -20.72 -3.03 -1.21
N ARG A 86 -20.25 -4.25 -1.51
CA ARG A 86 -21.02 -5.21 -2.32
C ARG A 86 -22.29 -5.69 -1.62
N LYS A 87 -22.27 -5.80 -0.28
CA LYS A 87 -23.43 -6.23 0.53
C LYS A 87 -24.48 -5.12 0.67
N ALA A 88 -24.04 -3.86 0.75
CA ALA A 88 -24.91 -2.70 0.74
C ALA A 88 -25.69 -2.58 -0.58
N GLN A 89 -25.01 -2.72 -1.73
CA GLN A 89 -25.65 -2.66 -3.04
C GLN A 89 -26.62 -3.82 -3.33
N ALA A 90 -26.43 -4.99 -2.73
CA ALA A 90 -27.31 -6.14 -2.92
C ALA A 90 -28.59 -6.11 -2.05
N SER A 91 -28.68 -5.21 -1.06
CA SER A 91 -29.81 -5.12 -0.12
C SER A 91 -30.84 -4.05 -0.53
N GLU A 92 -30.58 -3.32 -1.63
CA GLU A 92 -31.45 -2.26 -2.16
C GLU A 92 -32.32 -2.73 -3.35
N HIS A 93 -32.35 -4.04 -3.63
CA HIS A 93 -33.16 -4.68 -4.68
C HIS A 93 -34.03 -5.80 -4.11
#